data_AF-A0A2K2V4H4-F1
#
_entry.id   AF-A0A2K2V4H4-F1
#
_cell.length_a   1.000
_cell.length_b   1.000
_cell.length_c   1.000
_cell.angle_alpha   90.00
_cell.angle_beta   90.00
_cell.angle_gamma   90.00
#
_symmetry.space_group_name_H-M   'P 1'
#
loop_
_entity.id
_entity.type
_entity.pdbx_description
1 polymer ?
#
loop_
_entity_poly.entity_id
_entity_poly.type
_entity_poly.pdbx_seq_one_letter_code
_entity_poly.pdbx_strand_id
1 'polypeptide(L)'
;MLMIFNPKEEKWRNIIKELVNDLQESLKDNLDGIIALPREEDEVYGSNVLILVKDDSLDTARRISKIIGKYGYSVLPMIATKYDGELVSSFMKRAV
;
A
#
# COMPACT_ATOMS: atom_id res chain seq x y z
N MET A 1 1.17 -7.53 -10.40
CA MET A 1 2.46 -7.79 -9.70
C MET A 1 3.42 -6.65 -10.00
N LEU A 2 3.49 -5.68 -9.09
CA LEU A 2 4.74 -5.32 -8.42
C LEU A 2 4.46 -5.31 -6.91
N MET A 3 5.19 -6.09 -6.10
CA MET A 3 5.09 -6.06 -4.64
C MET A 3 6.49 -5.93 -4.08
N ILE A 4 6.80 -4.86 -3.33
CA ILE A 4 8.08 -4.82 -2.60
C ILE A 4 7.87 -4.52 -1.13
N PHE A 5 8.34 -5.51 -0.36
CA PHE A 5 8.25 -5.69 1.07
C PHE A 5 9.66 -5.85 1.64
N ASN A 6 10.17 -4.82 2.32
CA ASN A 6 11.34 -4.94 3.18
C ASN A 6 11.06 -4.56 4.65
N PRO A 7 9.97 -5.06 5.27
CA PRO A 7 9.66 -4.72 6.64
C PRO A 7 10.75 -5.25 7.58
N LYS A 8 11.43 -4.37 8.30
CA LYS A 8 12.52 -4.73 9.22
C LYS A 8 11.99 -5.24 10.56
N GLU A 9 10.72 -5.00 10.84
CA GLU A 9 10.05 -5.42 12.07
C GLU A 9 9.02 -6.51 11.81
N GLU A 10 8.99 -7.52 12.67
CA GLU A 10 8.09 -8.67 12.54
C GLU A 10 6.62 -8.26 12.63
N LYS A 11 6.27 -7.40 13.59
CA LYS A 11 4.90 -6.86 13.74
C LYS A 11 4.45 -6.16 12.45
N TRP A 12 5.26 -5.26 11.92
CA TRP A 12 4.95 -4.54 10.69
C TRP A 12 4.82 -5.48 9.49
N ARG A 13 5.73 -6.46 9.37
CA ARG A 13 5.66 -7.50 8.34
C ARG A 13 4.34 -8.27 8.36
N ASN A 14 3.84 -8.60 9.55
CA ASN A 14 2.58 -9.33 9.68
C ASN A 14 1.39 -8.44 9.30
N ILE A 15 1.36 -7.18 9.75
CA ILE A 15 0.34 -6.21 9.37
C ILE A 15 0.24 -6.10 7.84
N ILE A 16 1.37 -5.94 7.14
CA ILE A 16 1.24 -5.78 5.70
C ILE A 16 0.92 -7.08 4.97
N LYS A 17 1.37 -8.24 5.44
CA LYS A 17 0.91 -9.52 4.87
C LYS A 17 -0.61 -9.64 4.91
N GLU A 18 -1.23 -9.26 6.02
CA GLU A 18 -2.68 -9.24 6.15
C GLU A 18 -3.31 -8.21 5.20
N LEU A 19 -2.77 -7.00 5.15
CA LEU A 19 -3.26 -5.94 4.26
C LEU A 19 -3.23 -6.37 2.79
N VAL A 20 -2.15 -7.03 2.37
CA VAL A 20 -1.99 -7.55 1.01
C VAL A 20 -3.09 -8.55 0.69
N ASN A 21 -3.36 -9.51 1.58
CA ASN A 21 -4.41 -10.51 1.38
C ASN A 21 -5.79 -9.85 1.27
N ASP A 22 -6.11 -8.93 2.17
CA ASP A 22 -7.38 -8.20 2.18
C ASP A 22 -7.59 -7.39 0.88
N LEU A 23 -6.54 -6.70 0.42
CA LEU A 23 -6.58 -5.93 -0.82
C LEU A 23 -6.71 -6.83 -2.05
N GLN A 24 -5.99 -7.96 -2.09
CA GLN A 24 -6.09 -8.92 -3.19
C GLN A 24 -7.50 -9.52 -3.29
N GLU A 25 -8.11 -9.91 -2.18
CA GLU A 25 -9.45 -10.48 -2.16
C GLU A 25 -10.50 -9.47 -2.64
N SER A 26 -10.39 -8.22 -2.18
CA SER A 26 -11.35 -7.17 -2.51
C SER A 26 -11.18 -6.63 -3.93
N LEU A 27 -9.96 -6.23 -4.30
CA LEU A 27 -9.72 -5.50 -5.55
C LEU A 27 -9.45 -6.42 -6.74
N LYS A 28 -9.06 -7.68 -6.50
CA LYS A 28 -8.80 -8.70 -7.54
C LYS A 28 -7.89 -8.12 -8.63
N ASP A 29 -8.36 -8.15 -9.88
CA ASP A 29 -7.61 -7.69 -11.04
C ASP A 29 -7.33 -6.18 -11.05
N ASN A 30 -7.99 -5.39 -10.19
CA ASN A 30 -7.72 -3.96 -10.10
C ASN A 30 -6.46 -3.62 -9.27
N LEU A 31 -5.97 -4.55 -8.45
CA LEU A 31 -4.73 -4.35 -7.68
C LEU A 31 -3.50 -4.68 -8.55
N ASP A 32 -2.73 -3.66 -8.90
CA ASP A 32 -1.49 -3.83 -9.66
C ASP A 32 -0.30 -4.13 -8.74
N GLY A 33 -0.25 -3.49 -7.57
CA GLY A 33 0.89 -3.61 -6.68
C GLY A 33 0.77 -2.91 -5.33
N ILE A 34 1.72 -3.22 -4.44
CA ILE A 34 1.85 -2.61 -3.11
C ILE A 34 3.33 -2.37 -2.80
N ILE A 35 3.66 -1.18 -2.30
CA ILE A 35 4.99 -0.85 -1.78
C ILE A 35 4.82 -0.39 -0.34
N ALA A 36 5.40 -1.14 0.60
CA ALA A 36 5.42 -0.75 2.01
C ALA A 36 6.81 -0.31 2.42
N LEU A 37 6.89 0.74 3.23
CA LEU A 37 8.15 1.19 3.78
C LEU A 37 8.69 0.20 4.84
N PRO A 38 10.00 0.25 5.17
CA PRO A 38 10.62 -0.76 6.02
C PRO A 38 10.09 -0.80 7.46
N ARG A 39 9.52 0.30 7.98
CA ARG A 39 8.94 0.38 9.32
C ARG A 39 7.60 1.11 9.31
N GLU A 40 6.83 0.92 10.38
CA GLU A 40 5.50 1.53 10.58
C GLU A 40 5.61 3.06 10.62
N GLU A 41 6.68 3.59 11.23
CA GLU A 41 6.95 5.02 11.41
C GLU A 41 7.66 5.70 10.23
N ASP A 42 8.08 4.94 9.21
CA ASP A 42 8.64 5.54 8.00
C ASP A 42 7.52 6.18 7.18
N GLU A 43 7.74 7.36 6.62
CA GLU A 43 6.74 8.05 5.80
C GLU A 43 7.35 8.69 4.55
N VAL A 44 6.58 8.65 3.46
CA VAL A 44 6.78 9.39 2.22
C VAL A 44 5.47 10.13 1.94
N TYR A 45 5.51 11.46 1.90
CA TYR A 45 4.32 12.31 1.79
C TYR A 45 3.23 12.02 2.83
N GLY A 46 3.62 11.67 4.07
CA GLY A 46 2.68 11.33 5.14
C GLY A 46 2.04 9.94 4.99
N SER A 47 2.61 9.07 4.14
CA SER A 47 2.11 7.73 3.89
C SER A 47 3.22 6.69 3.99
N ASN A 48 2.92 5.53 4.55
CA ASN A 48 3.87 4.43 4.75
C ASN A 48 3.60 3.22 3.84
N VAL A 49 2.48 3.26 3.10
CA VAL A 49 2.10 2.27 2.09
C VAL A 49 1.60 2.96 0.82
N LEU A 50 2.15 2.57 -0.33
CA LEU A 50 1.63 2.93 -1.65
C LEU A 50 0.86 1.75 -2.24
N ILE A 51 -0.40 1.98 -2.58
CA ILE A 51 -1.30 1.02 -3.23
C ILE A 51 -1.45 1.43 -4.69
N LEU A 52 -1.03 0.54 -5.59
CA LEU A 52 -1.11 0.74 -7.04
C LEU A 52 -2.33 0.01 -7.60
N VAL A 53 -3.20 0.75 -8.27
CA VAL A 53 -4.42 0.22 -8.91
C VAL A 53 -4.44 0.51 -10.41
N LYS A 54 -5.23 -0.27 -11.16
CA LYS A 54 -5.46 0.00 -12.59
C LYS A 54 -6.42 1.17 -12.78
N ASP A 55 -7.43 1.26 -11.93
CA ASP A 55 -8.49 2.26 -11.92
C ASP A 55 -8.75 2.74 -10.48
N ASP A 56 -8.71 4.06 -10.26
CA ASP A 56 -8.86 4.73 -8.97
C ASP A 56 -10.26 5.32 -8.76
N SER A 57 -11.29 4.73 -9.38
CA SER A 57 -12.67 5.16 -9.21
C SER A 57 -13.12 5.24 -7.74
N LEU A 58 -14.19 6.00 -7.50
CA LEU A 58 -14.78 6.16 -6.17
C LEU A 58 -15.14 4.82 -5.50
N ASP A 59 -15.52 3.79 -6.28
CA ASP A 59 -15.77 2.45 -5.75
C ASP A 59 -14.47 1.82 -5.22
N THR A 60 -13.40 1.84 -6.02
CA THR A 60 -12.07 1.39 -5.61
C THR A 60 -11.60 2.10 -4.34
N ALA A 61 -11.68 3.43 -4.31
CA ALA A 61 -11.27 4.23 -3.16
C ALA A 61 -12.08 3.88 -1.89
N ARG A 62 -13.40 3.67 -2.02
CA ARG A 62 -14.26 3.24 -0.91
C ARG A 62 -13.90 1.86 -0.38
N ARG A 63 -13.61 0.91 -1.28
CA ARG A 63 -13.24 -0.46 -0.91
C ARG A 63 -11.89 -0.49 -0.21
N ILE A 64 -10.91 0.28 -0.68
CA ILE A 64 -9.63 0.47 -0.01
C ILE A 64 -9.83 1.11 1.36
N SER A 65 -10.58 2.21 1.46
CA SER A 65 -10.85 2.91 2.73
C SER A 65 -11.47 1.97 3.79
N LYS A 66 -12.42 1.12 3.40
CA LYS A 66 -13.04 0.12 4.29
C LYS A 66 -12.03 -0.90 4.83
N ILE A 67 -11.09 -1.34 3.99
CA ILE A 67 -10.03 -2.28 4.39
C ILE A 67 -9.06 -1.59 5.34
N ILE A 68 -8.60 -0.39 4.98
CA ILE A 68 -7.63 0.39 5.76
C ILE A 68 -8.17 0.69 7.16
N GLY A 69 -9.48 0.93 7.30
CA GLY A 69 -10.12 1.14 8.59
C GLY A 69 -9.88 0.01 9.62
N LYS A 70 -9.53 -1.20 9.19
CA LYS A 70 -9.16 -2.31 10.09
C LYS A 70 -7.80 -2.12 10.77
N TYR A 71 -6.89 -1.39 10.14
CA TYR A 71 -5.49 -1.26 10.55
C TYR A 71 -5.21 0.04 11.35
N GLY A 72 -6.22 0.91 11.47
CA GLY A 72 -6.13 2.17 12.19
C GLY A 72 -5.03 3.08 11.64
N TYR A 73 -4.28 3.72 12.54
CA TYR A 73 -3.19 4.64 12.18
C TYR A 73 -1.89 3.93 11.77
N SER A 74 -1.81 2.60 11.92
CA SER A 74 -0.60 1.84 11.57
C SER A 74 -0.37 1.82 10.05
N VAL A 75 -1.44 1.89 9.25
CA VAL A 75 -1.36 1.92 7.79
C VAL A 75 -1.88 3.26 7.30
N LEU A 76 -0.97 4.06 6.74
CA LEU A 76 -1.24 5.34 6.12
C LEU A 76 -1.12 5.15 4.59
N PRO A 77 -2.24 4.91 3.88
CA PRO A 77 -2.20 4.58 2.47
C PRO A 77 -2.12 5.81 1.59
N MET A 78 -1.34 5.70 0.53
CA MET A 78 -1.48 6.51 -0.68
C MET A 78 -1.96 5.61 -1.82
N ILE A 79 -2.95 6.07 -2.59
CA ILE A 79 -3.49 5.34 -3.73
C ILE A 79 -3.00 6.03 -5.00
N ALA A 80 -2.45 5.28 -5.93
CA ALA A 80 -2.06 5.80 -7.23
C ALA A 80 -2.37 4.81 -8.34
N THR A 81 -2.55 5.34 -9.54
CA THR A 81 -2.55 4.51 -10.73
C THR A 81 -1.11 4.23 -11.17
N LYS A 82 -0.89 3.12 -11.88
CA LYS A 82 0.45 2.67 -12.32
C LYS A 82 1.26 3.70 -13.14
N TYR A 83 0.67 4.81 -13.55
CA TYR A 83 1.30 5.85 -14.37
C TYR A 83 2.02 6.93 -13.55
N ASP A 84 1.90 6.92 -12.22
CA ASP A 84 2.57 7.89 -11.36
C ASP A 84 4.03 7.48 -11.04
N GLY A 85 4.92 7.70 -12.00
CA GLY A 85 6.32 7.29 -11.93
C GLY A 85 7.16 8.01 -10.86
N GLU A 86 6.85 9.27 -10.55
CA GLU A 86 7.56 10.02 -9.51
C GLU A 86 7.23 9.47 -8.13
N LEU A 87 5.95 9.21 -7.86
CA LEU A 87 5.52 8.67 -6.59
C LEU A 87 6.07 7.28 -6.31
N VAL A 88 6.01 6.39 -7.31
CA VAL A 88 6.61 5.05 -7.22
C VAL A 88 8.11 5.14 -6.94
N SER A 89 8.82 6.05 -7.60
CA SER A 89 10.27 6.26 -7.39
C SER A 89 10.57 6.70 -5.96
N SER A 90 9.80 7.63 -5.40
CA SER A 90 9.97 8.12 -4.03
C SER A 90 9.77 7.02 -2.98
N PHE A 91 8.73 6.19 -3.13
CA PHE A 91 8.50 5.03 -2.27
C PHE A 91 9.60 3.97 -2.43
N MET A 92 9.98 3.65 -3.66
CA MET A 92 11.02 2.66 -3.95
C MET A 92 12.36 3.03 -3.33
N LYS A 93 12.77 4.30 -3.40
CA LYS A 93 14.03 4.78 -2.78
C LYS A 93 14.07 4.59 -1.27
N ARG A 94 12.91 4.64 -0.60
CA ARG A 94 12.79 4.53 0.86
C ARG A 94 12.54 3.10 1.33
N ALA A 95 12.07 2.23 0.43
CA ALA A 95 11.81 0.82 0.69
C ALA A 95 13.07 -0.09 0.67
N VAL A 96 14.21 0.42 0.19
CA VAL A 96 15.49 -0.32 0.12
C VAL A 96 16.24 -0.34 1.46
#